data_AF-D5V526-F1
#
_entry.id   AF-D5V526-F1
#
_cell.length_a   1.000
_cell.length_b   1.000
_cell.length_c   1.000
_cell.angle_alpha   90.00
_cell.angle_beta   90.00
_cell.angle_gamma   90.00
#
_symmetry.space_group_name_H-M   'P 1'
#
loop_
_entity.id
_entity.type
_entity.pdbx_description
1 polymer ?
#
loop_
_entity_poly.entity_id
_entity_poly.type
_entity_poly.pdbx_seq_one_letter_code
_entity_poly.pdbx_strand_id
1 'polypeptide(L)' 'MSITNIKLTQKVEVFIRLIQNNENIKDACSKAGIKISTASKLNSSK' A
#
# COMPACT_ATOMS: atom_id res chain seq x y z
N MET A 1 -7.61 -13.00 -9.15
CA MET A 1 -7.94 -11.56 -9.07
C MET A 1 -6.66 -10.83 -8.69
N SER A 2 -6.10 -10.03 -9.60
CA SER A 2 -4.82 -9.34 -9.39
C SER A 2 -5.04 -7.87 -9.03
N ILE A 3 -4.30 -7.38 -8.04
CA ILE A 3 -4.20 -5.95 -7.70
C ILE A 3 -3.20 -5.33 -8.68
N THR A 4 -3.63 -5.00 -9.89
CA THR A 4 -2.70 -4.41 -10.88
C THR A 4 -3.31 -3.24 -11.62
N ASN A 5 -3.55 -2.14 -10.90
CA ASN A 5 -3.66 -0.80 -11.51
C ASN A 5 -3.39 0.32 -10.48
N ILE A 6 -2.40 0.14 -9.61
CA ILE A 6 -1.82 1.28 -8.90
C ILE A 6 -0.88 1.96 -9.89
N LYS A 7 -1.16 3.23 -10.21
CA LYS A 7 -0.30 4.03 -11.10
C LYS A 7 1.11 4.06 -10.52
N LEU A 8 2.13 3.89 -11.36
CA LEU A 8 3.54 3.90 -10.93
C LEU A 8 3.87 5.12 -10.06
N THR A 9 3.29 6.27 -10.41
CA THR A 9 3.38 7.52 -9.65
C THR A 9 2.97 7.36 -8.18
N GLN A 10 1.89 6.63 -7.90
CA GLN A 10 1.40 6.42 -6.53
C GLN A 10 2.34 5.49 -5.74
N LYS A 11 2.97 4.50 -6.39
CA LYS A 11 3.98 3.65 -5.72
C LYS A 11 5.22 4.46 -5.34
N VAL A 12 5.69 5.30 -6.26
CA VAL A 12 6.84 6.18 -6.03
C VAL A 12 6.54 7.18 -4.93
N GLU A 13 5.34 7.78 -4.92
CA GLU A 13 4.93 8.72 -3.88
C GLU A 13 4.92 8.06 -2.48
N VAL A 14 4.36 6.85 -2.35
CA VAL A 14 4.40 6.11 -1.08
C VAL A 14 5.84 5.81 -0.67
N PHE A 15 6.68 5.36 -1.60
CA PHE A 15 8.08 5.04 -1.31
C PHE A 15 8.87 6.26 -0.82
N ILE A 16 8.68 7.42 -1.46
CA ILE A 16 9.28 8.68 -1.04
C ILE A 16 8.82 9.07 0.36
N ARG A 17 7.51 8.98 0.66
CA ARG A 17 6.95 9.27 1.99
C ARG A 17 7.51 8.34 3.08
N LEU A 18 7.65 7.06 2.78
CA LEU A 18 8.24 6.08 3.71
C LEU A 18 9.68 6.44 4.08
N ILE A 19 10.51 6.79 3.08
CA ILE A 19 11.93 7.05 3.29
C ILE A 19 12.19 8.44 3.86
N GLN A 20 11.58 9.48 3.28
CA GLN A 20 11.87 10.87 3.64
C GLN A 20 11.19 11.29 4.94
N ASN A 21 9.96 10.82 5.18
CA ASN A 21 9.15 11.24 6.33
C ASN A 21 9.14 10.19 7.44
N ASN A 22 9.83 9.06 7.26
CA ASN A 22 9.81 7.92 8.16
C ASN A 22 8.37 7.50 8.56
N GLU A 23 7.43 7.65 7.61
CA GLU A 23 6.00 7.39 7.83
C GLU A 23 5.71 5.89 7.87
N ASN A 24 4.63 5.51 8.57
CA ASN A 24 4.12 4.15 8.49
C ASN A 24 3.51 3.89 7.12
N ILE A 25 3.61 2.66 6.62
CA ILE A 25 3.03 2.24 5.34
C ILE A 25 1.52 2.46 5.24
N LYS A 26 0.78 2.35 6.35
CA LYS A 26 -0.66 2.67 6.39
C LYS A 26 -0.90 4.14 6.11
N ASP A 27 -0.16 5.03 6.76
CA ASP A 27 -0.31 6.47 6.60
C ASP A 27 0.15 6.93 5.23
N ALA A 28 1.31 6.45 4.77
CA ALA A 28 1.85 6.78 3.45
C ALA A 28 0.87 6.36 2.33
N CYS A 29 0.31 5.15 2.41
CA CYS A 29 -0.69 4.68 1.44
C CYS A 29 -2.02 5.44 1.55
N SER A 30 -2.50 5.72 2.77
CA SER A 30 -3.73 6.50 2.97
C SER A 30 -3.61 7.89 2.36
N LYS A 31 -2.46 8.56 2.56
CA LYS A 31 -2.20 9.90 2.01
C LYS A 31 -1.96 9.88 0.50
N ALA A 32 -1.46 8.78 -0.06
CA ALA A 32 -1.33 8.58 -1.51
C ALA A 32 -2.65 8.10 -2.19
N GLY A 33 -3.75 7.99 -1.43
CA GLY A 33 -5.04 7.52 -1.95
C GLY A 33 -5.06 6.03 -2.31
N ILE A 34 -4.11 5.25 -1.78
CA ILE A 34 -4.02 3.81 -1.99
C ILE A 34 -4.80 3.09 -0.89
N LYS A 35 -5.87 2.40 -1.29
CA LYS A 35 -6.58 1.48 -0.40
C LYS A 35 -5.74 0.23 -0.17
N ILE A 36 -5.05 0.16 0.97
CA ILE A 36 -4.42 -1.08 1.43
C ILE A 36 -5.55 -2.03 1.84
N SER A 37 -5.82 -3.03 1.01
CA SER A 37 -6.58 -4.19 1.45
C SER A 37 -5.63 -5.03 2.29
N THR A 38 -5.78 -5.00 3.62
CA THR A 38 -5.03 -5.92 4.46
C THR A 38 -5.55 -7.31 4.11
N ALA A 39 -4.73 -8.15 3.48
CA ALA A 39 -5.09 -9.52 3.21
C ALA A 39 -5.16 -10.29 4.53
N SER A 40 -6.25 -10.13 5.29
CA SER A 40 -6.58 -10.98 6.44
C SER A 40 -7.02 -12.40 6.03
N LYS A 41 -6.61 -12.85 4.84
CA LYS A 41 -6.77 -14.22 4.35
C LYS A 41 -5.41 -14.77 3.93
N LEU A 42 -4.49 -14.84 4.88
CA LEU A 42 -3.60 -15.99 4.91
C LEU A 42 -4.28 -17.04 5.80
N ASN A 43 -4.57 -18.19 5.21
CA ASN A 43 -4.93 -19.47 5.85
C ASN A 43 -6.30 -19.57 6.56
N SER A 44 -7.26 -20.13 5.84
CA SER A 44 -8.07 -21.22 6.40
C SER A 44 -8.05 -22.35 5.40
N SER A 45 -7.12 -23.30 5.59
CA SER A 45 -7.30 -24.67 5.15
C SER A 45 -8.60 -25.18 5.74
N LYS A 46 -9.49 -25.69 4.90
CA LYS A 46 -10.40 -26.78 5.27
C LYS A 46 -10.54 -27.70 4.08
#